data_AF-A0A353F7X4-F1
#
_entry.id   AF-A0A353F7X4-F1
#
_cell.length_a   1.000
_cell.length_b   1.000
_cell.length_c   1.000
_cell.angle_alpha   90.00
_cell.angle_beta   90.00
_cell.angle_gamma   90.00
#
_symmetry.space_group_name_H-M   'P 1'
#
loop_
_entity.id
_entity.type
_entity.pdbx_description
1 polymer ?
#
loop_
_entity_poly.entity_id
_entity_poly.type
_entity_poly.pdbx_seq_one_letter_code
_entity_poly.pdbx_strand_id
1 'polypeptide(L)'
;IGIGGDPIIGTSMKEAVELLMNDPETDGIVMIGEIGGQMEPDAARWIKEYGNGKPVVGFIAGETAPKGRTMGHAGAIVGGSDDTAQAKKAILRECGIHVVDSPADIGAKMAELIGVTA
;
A
#
# COMPACT_ATOMS: atom_id res chain seq x y z
N ILE A 1 -0.52 4.85 -10.20
CA ILE A 1 -0.64 3.77 -11.21
C ILE A 1 -1.75 2.84 -10.76
N GLY A 2 -2.75 2.55 -11.60
CA GLY A 2 -3.78 1.55 -11.28
C GLY A 2 -3.34 0.17 -11.77
N ILE A 3 -3.06 -0.76 -10.84
CA ILE A 3 -2.57 -2.11 -11.17
C ILE A 3 -3.68 -3.13 -11.45
N GLY A 4 -4.94 -2.79 -11.13
CA GLY A 4 -6.09 -3.70 -11.19
C GLY A 4 -6.27 -4.51 -9.91
N GLY A 5 -7.49 -5.02 -9.70
CA GLY A 5 -7.86 -5.85 -8.54
C GLY A 5 -8.04 -7.32 -8.89
N ASP A 6 -7.57 -7.75 -10.07
CA ASP A 6 -7.65 -9.13 -10.52
C ASP A 6 -6.51 -9.96 -9.92
N PRO A 7 -6.68 -11.29 -9.76
CA PRO A 7 -5.63 -12.16 -9.23
C PRO A 7 -4.41 -12.28 -10.15
N ILE A 8 -4.56 -11.94 -11.44
CA ILE A 8 -3.48 -11.92 -12.43
C ILE A 8 -3.39 -10.49 -12.95
N ILE A 9 -2.28 -9.83 -12.64
CA ILE A 9 -2.02 -8.44 -13.01
C ILE A 9 -0.76 -8.35 -13.89
N GLY A 10 -0.72 -7.33 -14.75
CA GLY A 10 0.44 -7.11 -15.63
C GLY A 10 1.62 -6.46 -14.92
N THR A 11 1.36 -5.51 -14.01
CA THR A 11 2.38 -4.82 -13.21
C THR A 11 2.03 -4.98 -11.75
N SER A 12 2.91 -5.61 -10.99
CA SER A 12 2.75 -5.78 -9.56
C SER A 12 2.89 -4.47 -8.81
N MET A 13 2.34 -4.41 -7.58
CA MET A 13 2.52 -3.25 -6.71
C MET A 13 4.01 -2.96 -6.45
N LYS A 14 4.82 -4.00 -6.25
CA LYS A 14 6.27 -3.89 -6.07
C LYS A 14 6.93 -3.21 -7.28
N GLU A 15 6.64 -3.68 -8.50
CA GLU A 15 7.21 -3.09 -9.72
C GLU A 15 6.76 -1.64 -9.90
N ALA A 16 5.49 -1.32 -9.63
CA ALA A 16 5.00 0.05 -9.69
C ALA A 16 5.71 0.98 -8.68
N VAL A 17 5.92 0.49 -7.45
CA VAL A 17 6.67 1.22 -6.42
C VAL A 17 8.13 1.38 -6.83
N GLU A 18 8.78 0.35 -7.34
CA GLU A 18 10.17 0.38 -7.79
C GLU A 18 10.37 1.41 -8.90
N LEU A 19 9.46 1.48 -9.87
CA LEU A 19 9.49 2.49 -10.93
C LEU A 19 9.43 3.92 -10.38
N LEU A 20 8.50 4.19 -9.44
CA LEU A 20 8.37 5.50 -8.81
C LEU A 20 9.56 5.82 -7.89
N MET A 21 10.07 4.82 -7.18
CA MET A 21 11.21 4.97 -6.28
C MET A 21 12.47 5.39 -7.06
N ASN A 22 12.67 4.82 -8.23
CA ASN A 22 13.83 5.05 -9.10
C ASN A 22 13.70 6.29 -9.98
N ASP A 23 12.51 6.88 -10.11
CA ASP A 23 12.30 8.11 -10.86
C ASP A 23 12.82 9.34 -10.09
N PRO A 24 13.82 10.09 -10.58
CA PRO A 24 14.39 11.23 -9.86
C PRO A 24 13.40 12.39 -9.63
N GLU A 25 12.30 12.46 -10.37
CA GLU A 25 11.27 13.50 -10.21
C GLU A 25 10.19 13.13 -9.18
N THR A 26 10.21 11.91 -8.64
CA THR A 26 9.26 11.48 -7.61
C THR A 26 9.75 11.88 -6.21
N ASP A 27 9.03 12.80 -5.56
CA ASP A 27 9.31 13.26 -4.18
C ASP A 27 8.72 12.35 -3.08
N GLY A 28 7.67 11.58 -3.40
CA GLY A 28 6.99 10.71 -2.45
C GLY A 28 6.01 9.77 -3.13
N ILE A 29 5.69 8.65 -2.47
CA ILE A 29 4.86 7.59 -3.04
C ILE A 29 3.64 7.37 -2.15
N VAL A 30 2.45 7.35 -2.75
CA VAL A 30 1.21 6.92 -2.08
C VAL A 30 0.86 5.51 -2.55
N MET A 31 0.85 4.57 -1.61
CA MET A 31 0.52 3.17 -1.83
C MET A 31 -0.87 2.87 -1.26
N ILE A 32 -1.86 2.65 -2.15
CA ILE A 32 -3.23 2.32 -1.78
C ILE A 32 -3.48 0.86 -2.13
N GLY A 33 -3.81 0.07 -1.12
CA GLY A 33 -4.15 -1.33 -1.26
C GLY A 33 -5.51 -1.67 -0.67
N GLU A 34 -5.81 -2.96 -0.65
CA GLU A 34 -7.05 -3.51 -0.10
C GLU A 34 -6.78 -4.81 0.67
N ILE A 35 -7.81 -5.34 1.33
CA ILE A 35 -7.74 -6.68 1.94
C ILE A 35 -7.52 -7.79 0.90
N GLY A 36 -6.93 -8.91 1.32
CA GLY A 36 -6.71 -10.08 0.46
C GLY A 36 -5.38 -10.06 -0.29
N GLY A 37 -4.70 -11.20 -0.37
CA GLY A 37 -3.40 -11.32 -1.02
C GLY A 37 -2.24 -10.60 -0.30
N GLN A 38 -1.05 -10.62 -0.91
CA GLN A 38 0.20 -10.18 -0.28
C GLN A 38 0.95 -9.07 -1.04
N MET A 39 0.29 -8.41 -2.01
CA MET A 39 0.93 -7.40 -2.86
C MET A 39 1.50 -6.22 -2.08
N GLU A 40 0.76 -5.69 -1.11
CA GLU A 40 1.20 -4.56 -0.27
C GLU A 40 2.29 -4.99 0.72
N PRO A 41 2.16 -6.10 1.47
CA PRO A 41 3.25 -6.65 2.28
C PRO A 41 4.55 -6.87 1.50
N ASP A 42 4.48 -7.44 0.29
CA ASP A 42 5.67 -7.73 -0.51
C ASP A 42 6.34 -6.46 -1.03
N ALA A 43 5.56 -5.47 -1.47
CA ALA A 43 6.08 -4.15 -1.80
C ALA A 43 6.71 -3.46 -0.57
N ALA A 44 6.09 -3.57 0.60
CA ALA A 44 6.60 -2.99 1.84
C ALA A 44 7.95 -3.59 2.28
N ARG A 45 8.07 -4.92 2.23
CA ARG A 45 9.35 -5.61 2.52
C ARG A 45 10.45 -5.20 1.54
N TRP A 46 10.10 -5.08 0.25
CA TRP A 46 11.05 -4.60 -0.74
C TRP A 46 11.49 -3.14 -0.48
N ILE A 47 10.55 -2.24 -0.15
CA ILE A 47 10.88 -0.85 0.25
C ILE A 47 11.84 -0.84 1.45
N LYS A 48 11.59 -1.69 2.46
CA LYS A 48 12.45 -1.78 3.65
C LYS A 48 13.89 -2.21 3.30
N GLU A 49 14.04 -3.12 2.35
CA GLU A 49 15.34 -3.71 1.99
C GLU A 49 16.11 -2.86 0.96
N TYR A 50 15.42 -2.25 0.00
CA TYR A 50 16.03 -1.60 -1.18
C TYR A 50 15.65 -0.13 -1.37
N GLY A 51 14.74 0.41 -0.56
CA GLY A 51 14.26 1.78 -0.68
C GLY A 51 15.36 2.83 -0.48
N ASN A 52 15.21 3.98 -1.15
CA ASN A 52 16.19 5.08 -1.14
C ASN A 52 15.82 6.22 -0.16
N GLY A 53 14.87 5.97 0.75
CA GLY A 53 14.46 6.94 1.77
C GLY A 53 13.36 7.92 1.36
N LYS A 54 12.87 7.88 0.11
CA LYS A 54 11.67 8.64 -0.28
C LYS A 54 10.46 8.22 0.59
N PRO A 55 9.66 9.18 1.07
CA PRO A 55 8.54 8.87 1.94
C PRO A 55 7.47 8.06 1.20
N VAL A 56 6.96 7.03 1.87
CA VAL A 56 5.84 6.22 1.39
C VAL A 56 4.69 6.35 2.38
N VAL A 57 3.52 6.78 1.89
CA VAL A 57 2.27 6.83 2.65
C VAL A 57 1.39 5.65 2.22
N GLY A 58 0.91 4.87 3.18
CA GLY A 58 0.12 3.67 2.95
C GLY A 58 -1.35 3.82 3.38
N PHE A 59 -2.28 3.24 2.63
CA PHE A 59 -3.66 3.05 3.07
C PHE A 59 -4.18 1.68 2.63
N ILE A 60 -4.90 0.98 3.51
CA ILE A 60 -5.51 -0.33 3.21
C ILE A 60 -7.02 -0.21 3.34
N ALA A 61 -7.73 -0.37 2.23
CA ALA A 61 -9.19 -0.39 2.17
C ALA A 61 -9.76 -1.74 2.64
N GLY A 62 -11.04 -1.75 3.01
CA GLY A 62 -11.76 -2.99 3.33
C GLY A 62 -11.66 -3.44 4.79
N GLU A 63 -11.19 -2.60 5.70
CA GLU A 63 -11.11 -2.92 7.14
C GLU A 63 -12.46 -3.33 7.76
N THR A 64 -13.56 -2.75 7.29
CA THR A 64 -14.93 -3.06 7.76
C THR A 64 -15.58 -4.22 6.99
N ALA A 65 -14.84 -4.90 6.11
CA ALA A 65 -15.38 -5.97 5.31
C ALA A 65 -15.79 -7.19 6.18
N PRO A 66 -16.99 -7.74 5.97
CA PRO A 66 -17.42 -8.93 6.69
C PRO A 66 -16.58 -10.15 6.29
N LYS A 67 -16.23 -10.99 7.28
CA LYS A 67 -15.47 -12.23 7.07
C LYS A 67 -16.16 -13.13 6.05
N GLY A 68 -15.40 -13.69 5.12
CA GLY A 68 -15.88 -14.65 4.14
C GLY A 68 -16.71 -14.05 2.98
N ARG A 69 -16.71 -12.72 2.80
CA ARG A 69 -17.23 -12.09 1.59
C ARG A 69 -16.11 -11.59 0.70
N THR A 70 -16.19 -11.93 -0.57
CA THR A 70 -15.43 -11.27 -1.64
C THR A 70 -15.98 -9.85 -1.79
N MET A 71 -15.10 -8.85 -1.67
CA MET A 71 -15.43 -7.47 -2.05
C MET A 71 -15.40 -7.34 -3.59
N GLY A 72 -15.82 -6.20 -4.15
CA GLY A 72 -16.09 -6.07 -5.59
C GLY A 72 -14.94 -6.44 -6.55
N HIS A 73 -13.68 -6.45 -6.08
CA HIS A 73 -12.52 -6.91 -6.84
C HIS A 73 -12.28 -8.42 -6.68
N ALA A 74 -11.98 -9.11 -7.78
CA ALA A 74 -11.82 -10.56 -7.81
C ALA A 74 -10.67 -11.08 -6.92
N GLY A 75 -9.66 -10.25 -6.63
CA GLY A 75 -8.53 -10.56 -5.76
C GLY A 75 -8.76 -10.36 -4.26
N ALA A 76 -9.88 -9.73 -3.85
CA ALA A 76 -10.17 -9.41 -2.44
C ALA A 76 -10.71 -10.60 -1.65
N ILE A 77 -9.95 -11.69 -1.61
CA ILE A 77 -10.24 -12.89 -0.81
C ILE A 77 -9.25 -12.94 0.35
N VAL A 78 -9.75 -12.91 1.58
CA VAL A 78 -8.95 -13.09 2.80
C VAL A 78 -8.77 -14.60 3.02
N GLY A 79 -7.61 -15.14 2.62
CA GLY A 79 -7.28 -16.56 2.71
C GLY A 79 -6.51 -16.94 3.97
N GLY A 80 -5.72 -16.00 4.53
CA GLY A 80 -4.91 -16.19 5.75
C GLY A 80 -5.05 -15.05 6.77
N SER A 81 -4.45 -15.24 7.96
CA SER A 81 -4.41 -14.20 9.01
C SER A 81 -3.75 -12.90 8.55
N ASP A 82 -2.78 -13.04 7.64
CA ASP A 82 -1.91 -11.96 7.17
C ASP A 82 -2.54 -11.16 6.03
N ASP A 83 -3.69 -11.62 5.51
CA ASP A 83 -4.44 -10.96 4.44
C ASP A 83 -5.43 -9.90 4.97
N THR A 84 -5.60 -9.84 6.30
CA THR A 84 -6.48 -8.87 6.95
C THR A 84 -5.92 -7.45 6.83
N ALA A 85 -6.80 -6.45 6.82
CA ALA A 85 -6.38 -5.05 6.77
C ALA A 85 -5.41 -4.71 7.91
N GLN A 86 -5.70 -5.21 9.12
CA GLN A 86 -4.90 -4.98 10.32
C GLN A 86 -3.51 -5.60 10.21
N ALA A 87 -3.41 -6.85 9.73
CA ALA A 87 -2.12 -7.50 9.54
C ALA A 87 -1.28 -6.77 8.49
N LYS A 88 -1.88 -6.41 7.34
CA LYS A 88 -1.20 -5.62 6.31
C LYS A 88 -0.73 -4.27 6.86
N LYS A 89 -1.61 -3.51 7.53
CA LYS A 89 -1.24 -2.23 8.17
C LYS A 89 -0.07 -2.39 9.14
N ALA A 90 -0.03 -3.47 9.93
CA ALA A 90 1.07 -3.76 10.83
C ALA A 90 2.38 -4.01 10.08
N ILE A 91 2.38 -4.89 9.07
CA ILE A 91 3.55 -5.19 8.23
C ILE A 91 4.07 -3.93 7.53
N LEU A 92 3.18 -3.12 6.95
CA LEU A 92 3.54 -1.87 6.31
C LEU A 92 4.24 -0.91 7.29
N ARG A 93 3.69 -0.74 8.51
CA ARG A 93 4.30 0.09 9.56
C ARG A 93 5.67 -0.45 10.00
N GLU A 94 5.82 -1.77 10.15
CA GLU A 94 7.11 -2.41 10.47
C GLU A 94 8.17 -2.25 9.37
N CYS A 95 7.73 -1.96 8.14
CA CYS A 95 8.58 -1.66 6.99
C CYS A 95 8.88 -0.16 6.81
N GLY A 96 8.43 0.69 7.74
CA GLY A 96 8.68 2.14 7.70
C GLY A 96 7.71 2.93 6.83
N ILE A 97 6.60 2.31 6.38
CA ILE A 97 5.55 3.01 5.62
C ILE A 97 4.66 3.79 6.58
N HIS A 98 4.35 5.03 6.23
CA HIS A 98 3.45 5.91 6.98
C HIS A 98 1.99 5.54 6.69
N VAL A 99 1.47 4.57 7.43
CA VAL A 99 0.10 4.06 7.23
C VAL A 99 -0.93 4.94 7.92
N VAL A 100 -1.85 5.50 7.13
CA VAL A 100 -3.01 6.27 7.62
C VAL A 100 -4.25 5.39 7.71
N ASP A 101 -5.18 5.74 8.60
CA ASP A 101 -6.41 4.98 8.81
C ASP A 101 -7.60 5.49 7.99
N SER A 102 -7.52 6.72 7.46
CA SER A 102 -8.53 7.30 6.57
C SER A 102 -7.88 7.78 5.27
N PRO A 103 -8.54 7.60 4.11
CA PRO A 103 -8.05 8.17 2.86
C PRO A 103 -7.99 9.71 2.89
N ALA A 104 -8.78 10.35 3.75
CA ALA A 104 -8.76 11.80 3.95
C ALA A 104 -7.42 12.31 4.52
N ASP A 105 -6.68 11.45 5.23
CA ASP A 105 -5.43 11.84 5.90
C ASP A 105 -4.20 11.69 4.99
N ILE A 106 -4.35 11.07 3.81
CA ILE A 106 -3.23 10.79 2.88
C ILE A 106 -2.54 12.10 2.47
N GLY A 107 -3.32 13.11 2.06
CA GLY A 107 -2.79 14.37 1.58
C GLY A 107 -2.00 15.11 2.65
N ALA A 108 -2.60 15.27 3.84
CA ALA A 108 -1.96 15.93 4.97
C ALA A 108 -0.67 15.21 5.40
N LYS A 109 -0.68 13.87 5.46
CA LYS A 109 0.50 13.09 5.83
C LYS A 109 1.61 13.20 4.78
N MET A 110 1.28 13.15 3.49
CA MET A 110 2.30 13.30 2.45
C MET A 110 2.92 14.69 2.47
N ALA A 111 2.09 15.74 2.59
CA ALA A 111 2.55 17.13 2.65
C ALA A 111 3.54 17.36 3.81
N GLU A 112 3.23 16.80 4.99
CA GLU A 112 4.14 16.80 6.17
C GLU A 112 5.51 16.17 5.84
N LEU A 113 5.51 15.03 5.14
CA LEU A 113 6.74 14.27 4.87
C LEU A 113 7.64 14.90 3.81
N ILE A 114 7.06 15.55 2.79
CA ILE A 114 7.81 16.24 1.73
C ILE A 114 8.06 17.73 2.04
N GLY A 115 7.58 18.23 3.20
CA GLY A 115 7.86 19.59 3.66
C GLY A 115 7.09 20.68 2.94
N VAL A 116 5.88 20.40 2.45
CA VAL A 116 4.98 21.38 1.83
C VAL A 116 3.75 21.64 2.70
N THR A 117 3.09 22.78 2.52
CA THR A 117 1.84 23.07 3.25
C THR A 117 0.69 22.31 2.60
N ALA A 118 -0.09 21.59 3.41
CA ALA A 118 -1.27 20.81 2.96
C ALA A 118 -2.47 21.71 2.60
#